data_AF-A0AAE1AYH2-F1
#
_entry.id   AF-A0AAE1AYH2-F1
#
_cell.length_a   1.000
_cell.length_b   1.000
_cell.length_c   1.000
_cell.angle_alpha   90.00
_cell.angle_beta   90.00
_cell.angle_gamma   90.00
#
_symmetry.space_group_name_H-M   'P 1'
#
loop_
_entity.id
_entity.type
_entity.pdbx_description
1 polymer ?
#
loop_
_entity_poly.entity_id
_entity_poly.type
_entity_poly.pdbx_seq_one_letter_code
_entity_poly.pdbx_strand_id
1 'polypeptide(L)'
;MERKLFEGLHLELFIDQKAYVPHLANEAEVRVVIHKRGSIAFPEDKGLSIRPGRSTSIALQQVLIERLPKPHGSCVHPGEIDDNYTIFAGTDYSKLSCLKVIRN
;
A
#
# COMPACT_ATOMS: atom_id res chain seq x y z
N MET A 1 14.85 30.14 14.33
CA MET A 1 13.74 29.46 13.64
C MET A 1 13.76 28.01 14.08
N GLU A 2 12.94 27.67 15.06
CA GLU A 2 12.96 26.37 15.73
C GLU A 2 12.47 25.28 14.78
N ARG A 3 13.31 24.27 14.54
CA ARG A 3 12.91 23.03 13.89
C ARG A 3 12.05 22.25 14.88
N LYS A 4 10.74 22.42 14.79
CA LYS A 4 9.81 21.47 15.40
C LYS A 4 10.03 20.14 14.69
N LEU A 5 10.61 19.15 15.38
CA LEU A 5 10.72 17.78 14.88
C LEU A 5 9.29 17.26 14.72
N PHE A 6 8.84 17.12 13.48
CA PHE A 6 7.63 16.39 13.17
C PHE A 6 7.93 14.91 13.49
N GLU A 7 7.27 14.35 14.51
CA GLU A 7 7.43 12.96 14.97
C GLU A 7 6.75 11.96 13.99
N GLY A 8 6.99 12.13 12.70
CA GLY A 8 6.42 11.30 11.63
C GLY A 8 7.41 11.10 10.50
N LEU A 9 7.00 10.34 9.49
CA LEU A 9 7.83 10.11 8.31
C LEU A 9 7.93 11.39 7.48
N HIS A 10 9.15 11.92 7.35
CA HIS A 10 9.45 13.05 6.48
C HIS A 10 10.32 12.56 5.33
N LEU A 11 9.86 12.76 4.09
CA LEU A 11 10.55 12.38 2.88
C LEU A 11 10.72 13.60 1.97
N GLU A 12 11.91 13.75 1.41
CA GLU A 12 12.18 14.60 0.27
C GLU A 12 12.51 13.69 -0.90
N LEU A 13 11.69 13.75 -1.95
CA LEU A 13 11.80 12.86 -3.11
C LEU A 13 12.14 13.67 -4.35
N PHE A 14 13.16 13.21 -5.07
CA PHE A 14 13.52 13.76 -6.37
C PHE A 14 12.86 12.95 -7.48
N ILE A 15 12.08 13.61 -8.34
CA ILE A 15 11.48 13.01 -9.52
C ILE A 15 12.18 13.57 -10.76
N ASP A 16 12.94 12.73 -11.45
CA ASP A 16 13.58 13.09 -12.71
C ASP A 16 12.55 13.08 -13.85
N GLN A 17 11.93 14.23 -14.10
CA GLN A 17 10.93 14.39 -15.15
C GLN A 17 11.48 14.13 -16.56
N LYS A 18 12.80 14.23 -16.77
CA LYS A 18 13.42 13.99 -18.09
C LYS A 18 13.58 12.50 -18.38
N ALA A 19 13.56 11.65 -17.36
CA ALA A 19 13.65 10.20 -17.51
C ALA A 19 12.30 9.54 -17.90
N TYR A 20 11.20 10.31 -17.94
CA TYR A 20 9.90 9.79 -18.31
C TYR A 20 9.81 9.52 -19.81
N VAL A 21 9.40 8.30 -20.15
CA VAL A 21 9.20 7.89 -21.54
C VAL A 21 7.75 8.20 -21.94
N PRO A 22 7.54 9.08 -22.95
CA PRO A 22 6.21 9.35 -23.47
C PRO A 22 5.50 8.05 -23.87
N HIS A 23 4.20 7.94 -23.61
CA HIS A 23 3.34 6.78 -23.86
C HIS A 23 3.43 5.60 -22.89
N LEU A 24 4.46 5.52 -22.02
CA LEU A 24 4.54 4.51 -20.95
C LEU A 24 4.11 5.08 -19.59
N ALA A 25 4.48 6.33 -19.31
CA ALA A 25 4.10 7.04 -18.11
C ALA A 25 3.66 8.46 -18.48
N ASN A 26 2.35 8.68 -18.46
CA ASN A 26 1.75 9.95 -18.92
C ASN A 26 1.93 11.09 -17.89
N GLU A 27 2.22 10.76 -16.64
CA GLU A 27 2.35 11.73 -15.55
C GLU A 27 3.57 11.41 -14.67
N ALA A 28 4.33 12.45 -14.35
CA ALA A 28 5.42 12.36 -13.38
C ALA A 28 4.85 12.50 -11.96
N GLU A 29 4.80 11.39 -11.24
CA GLU A 29 4.26 11.29 -9.89
C GLU A 29 5.01 10.26 -9.04
N VAL A 30 4.87 10.38 -7.72
CA VAL A 30 5.19 9.30 -6.77
C VAL A 30 3.90 8.61 -6.37
N ARG A 31 3.88 7.27 -6.40
CA ARG A 31 2.81 6.48 -5.81
C ARG A 31 3.20 6.01 -4.41
N VAL A 32 2.42 6.43 -3.42
CA VAL A 32 2.62 6.06 -2.01
C VAL A 32 1.52 5.09 -1.58
N VAL A 33 1.90 3.97 -0.97
CA VAL A 33 0.95 2.99 -0.40
C VAL A 33 1.19 2.91 1.10
N ILE A 34 0.15 3.17 1.90
CA ILE A 34 0.17 2.88 3.33
C ILE A 34 -0.43 1.49 3.53
N HIS A 35 0.37 0.56 4.05
CA HIS A 35 -0.07 -0.81 4.31
C HIS A 35 0.53 -1.36 5.60
N LYS A 36 -0.04 -2.46 6.10
CA LYS A 36 0.43 -3.15 7.30
C LYS A 36 1.79 -3.82 7.01
N ARG A 37 2.71 -3.82 7.98
CA ARG A 37 3.94 -4.61 7.90
C ARG A 37 3.60 -6.09 7.69
N GLY A 38 4.33 -6.75 6.79
CA GLY A 38 4.12 -8.15 6.45
C GLY A 38 3.04 -8.38 5.38
N SER A 39 2.21 -7.38 5.05
CA SER A 39 1.30 -7.50 3.90
C SER A 39 2.00 -7.10 2.61
N ILE A 40 1.53 -7.64 1.48
CA ILE A 40 1.93 -7.18 0.16
C ILE A 40 1.37 -5.77 -0.13
N ALA A 41 2.13 -4.95 -0.84
CA ALA A 41 1.69 -3.63 -1.31
C ALA A 41 1.10 -3.73 -2.72
N PHE A 42 -0.02 -3.06 -2.96
CA PHE A 42 -0.66 -2.96 -4.28
C PHE A 42 -0.76 -1.49 -4.74
N PRO A 43 0.30 -0.91 -5.33
CA PRO A 43 0.32 0.48 -5.77
C PRO A 43 -0.69 0.84 -6.86
N GLU A 44 -1.13 -0.15 -7.64
CA GLU A 44 -2.16 0.05 -8.65
C GLU A 44 -3.55 0.26 -8.03
N ASP A 45 -3.90 -0.51 -6.99
CA ASP A 45 -5.24 -0.49 -6.39
C ASP A 45 -5.37 0.46 -5.19
N LYS A 46 -4.27 0.71 -4.47
CA LYS A 46 -4.25 1.44 -3.19
C LYS A 46 -3.26 2.60 -3.15
N GLY A 47 -2.56 2.87 -4.25
CA GLY A 47 -1.59 3.95 -4.34
C GLY A 47 -2.25 5.33 -4.29
N LEU A 48 -1.63 6.22 -3.52
CA LEU A 48 -1.88 7.66 -3.53
C LEU A 48 -0.89 8.32 -4.48
N SER A 49 -1.42 9.02 -5.48
CA SER A 49 -0.64 9.80 -6.43
C SER A 49 -0.23 11.15 -5.86
N ILE A 50 1.07 11.40 -5.76
CA ILE A 50 1.64 12.67 -5.28
C ILE A 50 2.42 13.33 -6.42
N ARG A 51 1.99 14.55 -6.77
CA ARG A 51 2.64 15.34 -7.82
C ARG A 51 3.88 16.06 -7.31
N PRO A 52 4.93 16.20 -8.14
CA PRO A 52 6.10 17.01 -7.81
C PRO A 52 5.75 18.51 -7.71
N GLY A 53 6.69 19.28 -7.14
CA GLY A 53 6.62 20.74 -7.12
C GLY A 53 5.83 21.34 -5.95
N ARG A 54 5.24 20.52 -5.08
CA ARG A 54 4.60 20.96 -3.83
C ARG A 54 4.84 19.95 -2.70
N SER A 55 4.89 20.46 -1.47
CA SER A 55 4.87 19.60 -0.28
C SER A 55 3.46 19.04 -0.08
N THR A 56 3.37 17.74 0.21
CA THR A 56 2.12 17.04 0.50
C THR A 56 2.20 16.44 1.90
N SER A 57 1.21 16.73 2.74
CA SER A 57 1.10 16.16 4.08
C SER A 57 -0.03 15.13 4.11
N ILE A 58 0.26 13.91 4.57
CA ILE A 58 -0.70 12.82 4.68
C ILE A 58 -0.92 12.52 6.16
N ALA A 59 -2.12 12.79 6.66
CA ALA A 59 -2.54 12.39 7.99
C ALA A 59 -3.18 11.00 7.96
N LEU A 60 -2.90 10.17 8.95
CA LEU A 60 -3.40 8.80 9.03
C LEU A 60 -4.25 8.61 10.28
N GLN A 61 -5.35 7.89 10.13
CA GLN A 61 -6.15 7.35 11.24
C GLN A 61 -6.22 5.83 11.07
N GLN A 62 -5.67 5.10 12.04
CA GLN A 62 -5.72 3.64 12.01
C GLN A 62 -7.09 3.14 12.49
N VAL A 63 -7.69 2.23 11.72
CA VAL A 63 -8.90 1.49 12.10
C VAL A 63 -8.61 0.00 12.01
N LEU A 64 -8.77 -0.71 13.14
CA LEU A 64 -8.64 -2.16 13.22
C LEU A 64 -10.02 -2.78 13.31
N ILE A 65 -10.28 -3.80 12.49
CA ILE A 65 -11.54 -4.56 12.48
C ILE A 65 -11.22 -6.02 12.72
N GLU A 66 -11.74 -6.57 13.82
CA GLU A 66 -11.66 -7.99 14.14
C GLU A 66 -13.04 -8.62 13.99
N ARG A 67 -13.10 -9.81 13.39
CA ARG A 67 -14.36 -10.52 13.12
C ARG A 67 -14.24 -11.97 13.56
N LEU A 68 -15.32 -12.49 14.11
CA LEU A 68 -15.40 -13.89 14.48
C LEU A 68 -15.54 -14.77 13.22
N PRO A 69 -14.87 -15.94 13.19
CA PRO A 69 -15.01 -16.94 12.13
C PRO A 69 -16.34 -17.70 12.27
N LYS A 70 -16.49 -18.84 11.58
CA LYS A 70 -17.68 -19.70 11.71
C LYS A 70 -17.89 -20.11 13.18
N PRO A 71 -19.15 -20.15 13.67
CA PRO A 71 -20.41 -19.99 12.94
C PRO A 71 -20.89 -18.54 12.77
N HIS A 72 -20.20 -17.54 13.33
CA HIS A 72 -20.66 -16.15 13.36
C HIS A 72 -20.33 -15.36 12.09
N GLY A 73 -19.41 -15.85 11.28
CA GLY A 73 -19.03 -15.26 10.00
C GLY A 73 -18.33 -16.26 9.09
N SER A 74 -17.98 -15.80 7.89
CA SER A 74 -17.20 -16.58 6.91
C SER A 74 -15.73 -16.17 6.87
N CYS A 75 -15.23 -15.54 7.93
CA CYS A 75 -13.80 -15.24 8.08
C CYS A 75 -13.03 -16.52 8.40
N VAL A 76 -11.79 -16.59 7.93
CA VAL A 76 -10.85 -17.69 8.18
C VAL A 76 -9.69 -17.21 9.02
N HIS A 77 -9.05 -18.12 9.77
CA HIS A 77 -7.85 -17.77 10.51
C HIS A 77 -6.63 -17.62 9.58
N PRO A 78 -5.64 -16.79 9.96
CA PRO A 78 -4.37 -16.74 9.25
C PRO A 78 -3.74 -18.14 9.15
N GLY A 79 -3.35 -18.55 7.95
CA GLY A 79 -2.78 -19.87 7.68
C GLY A 79 -3.78 -20.99 7.38
N GLU A 80 -5.09 -20.75 7.48
CA GLU A 80 -6.11 -21.71 6.99
C GLU A 80 -6.35 -21.61 5.48
N ILE A 81 -6.15 -20.41 4.93
CA ILE A 81 -6.21 -20.14 3.49
C ILE A 81 -4.94 -19.41 3.12
N ASP A 82 -4.24 -20.01 2.16
CA ASP A 82 -3.07 -19.42 1.53
C ASP A 82 -3.39 -18.99 0.10
N ASP A 83 -2.81 -17.87 -0.31
CA ASP A 83 -2.79 -17.43 -1.69
C ASP A 83 -1.35 -17.46 -2.23
N ASN A 84 -1.17 -17.16 -3.52
CA ASN A 84 0.15 -17.18 -4.14
C ASN A 84 1.14 -16.22 -3.45
N TYR A 85 0.67 -15.09 -2.90
CA TYR A 85 1.51 -14.13 -2.20
C TYR A 85 1.87 -14.60 -0.79
N THR A 86 0.99 -15.33 -0.10
CA THR A 86 1.35 -15.92 1.20
C THR A 86 2.41 -17.00 1.02
N ILE A 87 2.25 -17.87 0.02
CA ILE A 87 3.15 -19.01 -0.23
C ILE A 87 4.51 -18.56 -0.77
N PHE A 88 4.55 -17.74 -1.82
CA PHE A 88 5.80 -17.44 -2.53
C PHE A 88 6.51 -16.19 -2.02
N ALA A 89 5.78 -15.25 -1.41
CA ALA A 89 6.36 -14.01 -0.88
C ALA A 89 6.36 -13.94 0.66
N GLY A 90 5.81 -14.94 1.35
CA GLY A 90 5.79 -14.99 2.82
C GLY A 90 5.00 -13.82 3.44
N THR A 91 3.95 -13.35 2.75
CA THR A 91 3.15 -12.21 3.19
C THR A 91 1.88 -12.62 3.93
N ASP A 92 1.32 -11.72 4.73
CA ASP A 92 0.02 -11.90 5.37
C ASP A 92 -1.09 -11.98 4.31
N TYR A 93 -2.03 -12.91 4.49
CA TYR A 93 -3.22 -13.02 3.66
C TYR A 93 -4.04 -11.72 3.69
N SER A 94 -4.54 -11.33 2.52
CA SER A 94 -5.56 -10.29 2.38
C SER A 94 -6.57 -10.68 1.31
N LYS A 95 -7.79 -10.12 1.40
CA LYS A 95 -8.78 -10.32 0.32
C LYS A 95 -8.25 -9.88 -1.04
N LEU A 96 -7.48 -8.78 -1.08
CA LEU A 96 -6.96 -8.24 -2.33
C LEU A 96 -5.87 -9.13 -2.93
N SER A 97 -4.97 -9.68 -2.10
CA SER A 97 -3.93 -10.61 -2.55
C SER A 97 -4.53 -11.87 -3.17
N CYS A 98 -5.53 -12.47 -2.52
CA CYS A 98 -6.24 -13.62 -3.07
C CYS A 98 -6.90 -13.32 -4.43
N LEU A 99 -7.55 -12.16 -4.57
CA LEU A 99 -8.22 -11.77 -5.81
C LEU A 99 -7.27 -11.42 -6.95
N LYS A 100 -6.07 -10.91 -6.65
CA LYS A 100 -5.06 -10.58 -7.68
C LYS A 100 -4.49 -11.83 -8.35
N VAL A 101 -4.43 -12.96 -7.64
CA VAL A 101 -3.98 -14.24 -8.21
C VAL A 101 -4.95 -14.76 -9.27
N ILE A 102 -6.26 -14.57 -9.09
CA ILE A 102 -7.29 -15.14 -9.98
C ILE A 102 -7.44 -14.34 -11.29
N ARG A 103 -6.96 -13.09 -11.33
CA ARG A 103 -7.15 -12.17 -12.48
C ARG A 103 -5.95 -12.06 -13.42
N ASN A 104 -4.89 -12.86 -13.21
CA ASN A 104 -3.77 -13.00 -14.14
C ASN A 104 -3.79 -14.35 -14.82
#